data_AF-A0A1B6B946-F1
#
_entry.id   AF-A0A1B6B946-F1
#
_cell.length_a   1.000
_cell.length_b   1.000
_cell.length_c   1.000
_cell.angle_alpha   90.00
_cell.angle_beta   90.00
_cell.angle_gamma   90.00
#
_symmetry.space_group_name_H-M   'P 1'
#
loop_
_entity.id
_entity.type
_entity.pdbx_description
1 polymer ?
#
loop_
_entity_poly.entity_id
_entity_poly.type
_entity_poly.pdbx_seq_one_letter_code
_entity_poly.pdbx_strand_id
1 'polypeptide(L)'
;MENGKTVPKLETLGYLSVAYKQDVLAIFSFFRTNQELYELYKELDYIIVSNELERLNDFCDNLIKIENDDEKVNLFNTNELDQLKMIVEGIKLLNCESNRYHDVLSVLNRAIHRTLKGFKVDRFEYYKYNQIEKRILLLFAVTYAELEAYAFSNKLLFFLMDISNGDRFISQIDLFMYIKVIFNISYNFHEMDFFEDSLEYATKGIELCLKNKTTYLLSGLLFRRAVSKKNLQRSDADSDFRKSIELLNVMGQKALKEIYIEKATELYGYVDTPT
;
A
#
# COMPACT_ATOMS: atom_id res chain seq x y z
N MET A 1 -27.71 -16.90 18.28
CA MET A 1 -27.43 -15.74 17.41
C MET A 1 -27.38 -14.46 18.21
N GLU A 2 -28.51 -13.93 18.73
CA GLU A 2 -28.50 -12.63 19.43
C GLU A 2 -27.61 -12.58 20.69
N ASN A 3 -27.43 -13.72 21.36
CA ASN A 3 -26.51 -13.84 22.51
C ASN A 3 -25.08 -14.28 22.13
N GLY A 4 -24.66 -14.18 20.86
CA GLY A 4 -23.29 -14.48 20.40
C GLY A 4 -22.84 -15.95 20.39
N LYS A 5 -23.61 -16.88 20.96
CA LYS A 5 -23.20 -18.29 21.13
C LYS A 5 -23.18 -19.18 19.88
N THR A 6 -23.69 -18.69 18.75
CA THR A 6 -23.84 -19.49 17.52
C THR A 6 -23.73 -18.60 16.29
N VAL A 7 -22.83 -18.97 15.37
CA VAL A 7 -22.68 -18.29 14.07
C VAL A 7 -23.80 -18.73 13.14
N PRO A 8 -24.59 -17.79 12.59
CA PRO A 8 -25.63 -18.09 11.60
C PRO A 8 -25.11 -18.76 10.34
N LYS A 9 -25.82 -19.77 9.83
CA LYS A 9 -25.64 -20.22 8.45
C LYS A 9 -26.18 -19.16 7.49
N LEU A 10 -25.61 -19.08 6.28
CA LEU A 10 -26.01 -18.11 5.26
C LEU A 10 -27.52 -18.19 4.95
N GLU A 11 -28.06 -19.41 4.84
CA GLU A 11 -29.49 -19.66 4.67
C GLU A 11 -30.32 -19.07 5.82
N THR A 12 -29.84 -19.19 7.06
CA THR A 12 -30.52 -18.62 8.23
C THR A 12 -30.56 -17.10 8.17
N LEU A 13 -29.48 -16.45 7.75
CA LEU A 13 -29.48 -15.00 7.53
C LEU A 13 -30.45 -14.58 6.43
N GLY A 14 -30.59 -15.39 5.38
CA GLY A 14 -31.61 -15.20 4.34
C GLY A 14 -33.03 -15.24 4.89
N TYR A 15 -33.36 -16.25 5.70
CA TYR A 15 -34.68 -16.35 6.35
C TYR A 15 -34.95 -15.19 7.32
N LEU A 16 -33.95 -14.79 8.11
CA LEU A 16 -34.06 -13.67 9.03
C LEU A 16 -34.23 -12.34 8.28
N SER A 17 -33.58 -12.18 7.12
CA SER A 17 -33.75 -10.96 6.30
C SER A 17 -35.21 -10.74 5.90
N VAL A 18 -35.90 -11.82 5.52
CA VAL A 18 -37.34 -11.78 5.20
C VAL A 18 -38.17 -11.47 6.44
N ALA A 19 -37.89 -12.13 7.57
CA ALA A 19 -38.64 -11.96 8.82
C ALA A 19 -38.53 -10.53 9.39
N TYR A 20 -37.33 -9.96 9.38
CA TYR A 20 -37.08 -8.60 9.88
C TYR A 20 -37.33 -7.51 8.84
N LYS A 21 -37.68 -7.88 7.59
CA LYS A 21 -37.87 -6.95 6.47
C LYS A 21 -36.67 -6.02 6.24
N GLN A 22 -35.48 -6.54 6.50
CA GLN A 22 -34.22 -5.82 6.39
C GLN A 22 -33.18 -6.78 5.82
N ASP A 23 -32.21 -6.28 5.06
CA ASP A 23 -31.13 -7.13 4.54
C ASP A 23 -30.15 -7.50 5.66
N VAL A 24 -30.49 -8.54 6.42
CA VAL A 24 -29.68 -9.03 7.54
C VAL A 24 -28.36 -9.62 7.03
N LEU A 25 -28.28 -10.06 5.77
CA LEU A 25 -27.00 -10.43 5.15
C LEU A 25 -26.10 -9.21 4.96
N ALA A 26 -26.64 -8.09 4.46
CA ALA A 26 -25.89 -6.84 4.35
C ALA A 26 -25.50 -6.28 5.71
N ILE A 27 -26.38 -6.33 6.72
CA ILE A 27 -26.08 -5.91 8.09
C ILE A 27 -25.00 -6.81 8.71
N PHE A 28 -25.15 -8.13 8.60
CA PHE A 28 -24.18 -9.08 9.13
C PHE A 28 -22.84 -8.97 8.40
N SER A 29 -22.86 -8.73 7.10
CA SER A 29 -21.67 -8.41 6.33
C SER A 29 -21.04 -7.12 6.81
N PHE A 30 -21.82 -6.05 7.01
CA PHE A 30 -21.34 -4.75 7.50
C PHE A 30 -20.65 -4.87 8.87
N PHE A 31 -21.23 -5.64 9.80
CA PHE A 31 -20.63 -5.93 11.10
C PHE A 31 -19.55 -7.03 11.07
N ARG A 32 -19.39 -7.78 9.96
CA ARG A 32 -18.28 -8.73 9.74
C ARG A 32 -17.10 -8.12 9.00
N THR A 33 -17.33 -7.14 8.12
CA THR A 33 -16.26 -6.32 7.57
C THR A 33 -15.66 -5.59 8.75
N ASN A 34 -14.45 -5.98 9.10
CA ASN A 34 -13.69 -5.44 10.20
C ASN A 34 -13.30 -4.01 9.84
N GLN A 35 -14.25 -3.08 10.02
CA GLN A 35 -14.10 -1.66 9.74
C GLN A 35 -12.89 -1.13 10.50
N GLU A 36 -12.66 -1.65 11.70
CA GLU A 36 -11.51 -1.36 12.54
C GLU A 36 -10.20 -1.77 11.85
N LEU A 37 -10.11 -2.99 11.28
CA LEU A 37 -8.94 -3.42 10.50
C LEU A 37 -8.74 -2.57 9.24
N TYR A 38 -9.83 -2.16 8.59
CA TYR A 38 -9.79 -1.28 7.44
C TYR A 38 -9.25 0.11 7.79
N GLU A 39 -9.66 0.67 8.94
CA GLU A 39 -9.10 1.94 9.45
C GLU A 39 -7.62 1.78 9.83
N LEU A 40 -7.20 0.65 10.42
CA LEU A 40 -5.79 0.36 10.65
C LEU A 40 -4.97 0.34 9.34
N TYR A 41 -5.51 -0.24 8.27
CA TYR A 41 -4.85 -0.22 6.96
C TYR A 41 -4.74 1.19 6.38
N LYS A 42 -5.78 2.02 6.53
CA LYS A 42 -5.75 3.42 6.09
C LYS A 42 -4.72 4.23 6.86
N GLU A 43 -4.66 4.07 8.18
CA GLU A 43 -3.71 4.76 9.03
C GLU A 43 -2.27 4.37 8.68
N LEU A 44 -1.99 3.07 8.55
CA LEU A 44 -0.68 2.59 8.12
C LEU A 44 -0.31 3.13 6.73
N ASP A 45 -1.24 3.10 5.78
CA ASP A 45 -1.01 3.63 4.43
C ASP A 45 -0.76 5.13 4.42
N TYR A 46 -1.42 5.89 5.31
CA TYR A 46 -1.17 7.31 5.48
C TYR A 46 0.24 7.55 6.00
N ILE A 47 0.65 6.87 7.09
CA ILE A 47 1.99 6.98 7.69
C ILE A 47 3.08 6.75 6.65
N ILE A 48 2.94 5.71 5.82
CA ILE A 48 3.91 5.38 4.77
C ILE A 48 3.95 6.47 3.69
N VAL A 49 2.80 6.92 3.20
CA VAL A 49 2.73 7.85 2.06
C VAL A 49 3.09 9.29 2.46
N SER A 50 2.81 9.71 3.69
CA SER A 50 3.20 11.03 4.20
C SER A 50 4.64 11.08 4.73
N ASN A 51 5.35 9.95 4.73
CA ASN A 51 6.69 9.80 5.29
C ASN A 51 6.79 10.18 6.78
N GLU A 52 5.73 9.91 7.56
CA GLU A 52 5.67 10.13 9.02
C GLU A 52 6.07 8.86 9.78
N LEU A 53 7.20 8.24 9.40
CA LEU A 53 7.61 6.92 9.89
C LEU A 53 7.84 6.86 11.40
N GLU A 54 8.08 8.01 12.05
CA GLU A 54 8.14 8.14 13.51
C GLU A 54 6.86 7.66 14.20
N ARG A 55 5.70 7.75 13.53
CA ARG A 55 4.39 7.32 14.04
C ARG A 55 4.20 5.80 14.04
N LEU A 56 5.11 5.03 13.44
CA LEU A 56 5.01 3.57 13.43
C LEU A 56 5.10 2.96 14.84
N ASN A 57 5.78 3.63 15.78
CA ASN A 57 5.83 3.19 17.17
C ASN A 57 4.46 3.32 17.84
N ASP A 58 3.82 4.48 17.71
CA ASP A 58 2.47 4.72 18.26
C ASP A 58 1.44 3.77 17.64
N PHE A 59 1.58 3.48 16.33
CA PHE A 59 0.76 2.51 15.64
C PHE A 59 0.94 1.09 16.23
N CYS A 60 2.18 0.65 16.46
CA CYS A 60 2.46 -0.62 17.13
C CYS A 60 1.84 -0.68 18.54
N ASP A 61 1.99 0.38 19.33
CA ASP A 61 1.43 0.46 20.68
C ASP A 61 -0.11 0.36 20.65
N ASN A 62 -0.75 0.92 19.63
CA ASN A 62 -2.18 0.75 19.41
C ASN A 62 -2.55 -0.71 19.10
N LEU A 63 -1.79 -1.41 18.26
CA LEU A 63 -2.02 -2.83 17.99
C LEU A 63 -1.88 -3.69 19.25
N ILE A 64 -0.90 -3.39 20.12
CA ILE A 64 -0.72 -4.09 21.40
C ILE A 64 -1.89 -3.81 22.35
N LYS A 65 -2.40 -2.57 22.37
CA LYS A 65 -3.60 -2.23 23.16
C LYS A 65 -4.83 -3.00 22.67
N ILE A 66 -5.01 -3.12 21.36
CA ILE A 66 -6.10 -3.89 20.76
C ILE A 66 -6.00 -5.38 21.15
N GLU A 67 -4.79 -5.94 21.13
CA GLU A 67 -4.56 -7.35 21.49
C GLU A 67 -4.87 -7.65 22.97
N ASN A 68 -4.61 -6.70 23.86
CA ASN A 68 -4.83 -6.85 25.30
C ASN A 68 -6.26 -6.47 25.75
N ASP A 69 -7.13 -6.07 24.82
CA ASP A 69 -8.50 -5.67 25.09
C ASP A 69 -9.45 -6.80 24.64
N ASP A 70 -10.00 -7.55 25.60
CA ASP A 70 -10.83 -8.74 25.37
C ASP A 70 -12.06 -8.44 24.47
N GLU A 71 -12.61 -7.24 24.51
CA GLU A 71 -13.76 -6.88 23.66
C GLU A 71 -13.29 -6.61 22.22
N LYS A 72 -12.17 -5.90 22.06
CA LYS A 72 -11.65 -5.53 20.74
C LYS A 72 -10.96 -6.67 20.03
N VAL A 73 -10.17 -7.48 20.72
CA VAL A 73 -9.41 -8.58 20.10
C VAL A 73 -10.34 -9.58 19.40
N ASN A 74 -11.55 -9.77 19.93
CA ASN A 74 -12.58 -10.63 19.36
C ASN A 74 -13.14 -10.10 18.02
N LEU A 75 -12.89 -8.84 17.68
CA LEU A 75 -13.24 -8.25 16.37
C LEU A 75 -12.23 -8.63 15.28
N PHE A 76 -11.02 -9.08 15.65
CA PHE A 76 -9.93 -9.36 14.72
C PHE A 76 -9.65 -10.86 14.57
N ASN A 77 -9.21 -11.26 13.38
CA ASN A 77 -8.50 -12.52 13.22
C ASN A 77 -7.10 -12.36 13.80
N THR A 78 -6.75 -13.16 14.82
CA THR A 78 -5.44 -13.09 15.49
C THR A 78 -4.27 -13.23 14.50
N ASN A 79 -4.41 -14.05 13.46
CA ASN A 79 -3.37 -14.17 12.44
C ASN A 79 -3.20 -12.88 11.62
N GLU A 80 -4.28 -12.17 11.31
CA GLU A 80 -4.22 -10.90 10.58
C GLU A 80 -3.62 -9.79 11.45
N LEU A 81 -3.95 -9.77 12.74
CA LEU A 81 -3.35 -8.82 13.69
C LEU A 81 -1.84 -9.07 13.84
N ASP A 82 -1.42 -10.34 13.96
CA ASP A 82 0.00 -10.70 13.99
C ASP A 82 0.73 -10.36 12.69
N GLN A 83 0.11 -10.63 11.55
CA GLN A 83 0.63 -10.25 10.24
C GLN A 83 0.81 -8.73 10.15
N LEU A 84 -0.13 -7.94 10.68
CA LEU A 84 -0.05 -6.49 10.66
C LEU A 84 1.12 -5.97 11.51
N LYS A 85 1.31 -6.53 12.73
CA LYS A 85 2.48 -6.22 13.56
C LYS A 85 3.80 -6.53 12.82
N MET A 86 3.86 -7.68 12.14
CA MET A 86 5.05 -8.07 11.37
C MET A 86 5.26 -7.19 10.12
N ILE A 87 4.20 -6.71 9.47
CA ILE A 87 4.31 -5.71 8.40
C ILE A 87 4.94 -4.42 8.94
N VAL A 88 4.48 -3.94 10.09
CA VAL A 88 5.04 -2.72 10.73
C VAL A 88 6.51 -2.93 11.12
N GLU A 89 6.85 -4.08 11.70
CA GLU A 89 8.24 -4.47 11.96
C GLU A 89 9.09 -4.46 10.68
N GLY A 90 8.58 -5.05 9.59
CA GLY A 90 9.23 -5.05 8.29
C GLY A 90 9.45 -3.65 7.73
N ILE A 91 8.46 -2.75 7.83
CA ILE A 91 8.59 -1.35 7.39
C ILE A 91 9.65 -0.61 8.22
N LYS A 92 9.68 -0.80 9.54
CA LYS A 92 10.69 -0.19 10.41
C LYS A 92 12.11 -0.67 10.05
N LEU A 93 12.27 -1.95 9.76
CA LEU A 93 13.55 -2.53 9.34
C LEU A 93 13.99 -2.03 7.96
N LEU A 94 13.03 -1.89 7.02
CA LEU A 94 13.27 -1.40 5.67
C LEU A 94 13.81 0.04 5.67
N ASN A 95 13.34 0.87 6.60
CA ASN A 95 13.71 2.29 6.70
C ASN A 95 14.81 2.54 7.75
N CYS A 96 15.52 1.50 8.19
CA CYS A 96 16.65 1.65 9.11
C CYS A 96 17.96 1.85 8.33
N GLU A 97 18.83 2.74 8.80
CA GLU A 97 20.13 3.07 8.17
C GLU A 97 21.08 1.86 7.99
N SER A 98 20.82 0.75 8.67
CA SER A 98 21.67 -0.45 8.64
C SER A 98 21.33 -1.44 7.51
N ASN A 99 20.47 -1.07 6.56
CA ASN A 99 20.15 -1.86 5.35
C ASN A 99 19.80 -3.32 5.65
N ARG A 100 18.86 -3.53 6.59
CA ARG A 100 18.49 -4.85 7.13
C ARG A 100 17.52 -5.63 6.24
N TYR A 101 17.69 -5.56 4.91
CA TYR A 101 16.74 -6.11 3.94
C TYR A 101 16.52 -7.62 4.08
N HIS A 102 17.56 -8.39 4.42
CA HIS A 102 17.41 -9.82 4.70
C HIS A 102 16.56 -10.10 5.95
N ASP A 103 16.64 -9.23 6.97
CA ASP A 103 15.79 -9.34 8.16
C ASP A 103 14.34 -8.98 7.82
N VAL A 104 14.13 -7.98 6.96
CA VAL A 104 12.80 -7.68 6.40
C VAL A 104 12.24 -8.94 5.74
N LEU A 105 12.97 -9.56 4.81
CA LEU A 105 12.53 -10.80 4.14
C LEU A 105 12.20 -11.93 5.12
N SER A 106 12.99 -12.08 6.19
CA SER A 106 12.73 -13.05 7.26
C SER A 106 11.43 -12.77 8.00
N VAL A 107 11.17 -11.51 8.37
CA VAL A 107 9.92 -11.06 9.01
C VAL A 107 8.72 -11.29 8.08
N LEU A 108 8.81 -10.89 6.82
CA LEU A 108 7.73 -11.08 5.84
C LEU A 108 7.44 -12.56 5.60
N ASN A 109 8.48 -13.39 5.55
CA ASN A 109 8.32 -14.83 5.41
C ASN A 109 7.59 -15.41 6.63
N ARG A 110 7.91 -14.98 7.85
CA ARG A 110 7.14 -15.38 9.05
C ARG A 110 5.68 -14.90 8.97
N ALA A 111 5.45 -13.67 8.52
CA ALA A 111 4.12 -13.08 8.41
C ALA A 111 3.22 -13.87 7.46
N ILE A 112 3.67 -14.11 6.23
CA ILE A 112 2.84 -14.82 5.23
C ILE A 112 2.58 -16.28 5.63
N HIS A 113 3.51 -16.90 6.34
CA HIS A 113 3.35 -18.26 6.87
C HIS A 113 2.35 -18.38 8.03
N ARG A 114 1.83 -17.26 8.58
CA ARG A 114 0.72 -17.32 9.54
C ARG A 114 -0.52 -17.96 8.90
N THR A 115 -0.79 -17.64 7.63
CA THR A 115 -2.00 -18.08 6.90
C THR A 115 -1.70 -18.97 5.69
N LEU A 116 -0.55 -18.80 5.03
CA LEU A 116 -0.13 -19.62 3.87
C LEU A 116 1.02 -20.57 4.23
N LYS A 117 0.68 -21.76 4.71
CA LYS A 117 1.67 -22.78 5.06
C LYS A 117 2.41 -23.27 3.81
N GLY A 118 3.74 -23.32 3.90
CA GLY A 118 4.60 -23.75 2.79
C GLY A 118 4.70 -22.73 1.66
N PHE A 119 4.39 -21.47 1.92
CA PHE A 119 4.62 -20.37 0.98
C PHE A 119 6.08 -20.34 0.57
N LYS A 120 6.33 -20.17 -0.74
CA LYS A 120 7.66 -19.88 -1.26
C LYS A 120 7.58 -18.68 -2.18
N VAL A 121 8.45 -17.71 -1.91
CA VAL A 121 8.45 -16.43 -2.62
C VAL A 121 8.81 -16.60 -4.09
N ASP A 122 9.61 -17.60 -4.49
CA ASP A 122 9.92 -17.91 -5.90
C ASP A 122 8.76 -18.59 -6.65
N ARG A 123 7.64 -18.86 -5.97
CA ARG A 123 6.45 -19.55 -6.50
C ARG A 123 5.18 -18.82 -6.11
N PHE A 124 5.24 -17.50 -5.93
CA PHE A 124 4.13 -16.71 -5.43
C PHE A 124 2.87 -16.85 -6.30
N GLU A 125 3.01 -17.09 -7.60
CA GLU A 125 1.89 -17.22 -8.54
C GLU A 125 0.96 -18.40 -8.24
N TYR A 126 1.41 -19.40 -7.48
CA TYR A 126 0.64 -20.61 -7.19
C TYR A 126 -0.31 -20.50 -5.99
N TYR A 127 -0.30 -19.38 -5.26
CA TYR A 127 -1.10 -19.19 -4.06
C TYR A 127 -2.27 -18.22 -4.31
N LYS A 128 -3.29 -18.29 -3.46
CA LYS A 128 -4.37 -17.30 -3.41
C LYS A 128 -4.13 -16.36 -2.24
N TYR A 129 -4.45 -15.08 -2.44
CA TYR A 129 -4.09 -14.02 -1.51
C TYR A 129 -5.30 -13.23 -1.03
N ASN A 130 -5.40 -13.05 0.27
CA ASN A 130 -6.26 -12.05 0.88
C ASN A 130 -5.59 -10.65 0.89
N GLN A 131 -6.25 -9.66 1.45
CA GLN A 131 -5.78 -8.27 1.45
C GLN A 131 -4.45 -8.06 2.19
N ILE A 132 -4.28 -8.68 3.36
CA ILE A 132 -3.04 -8.52 4.14
C ILE A 132 -1.87 -9.26 3.48
N GLU A 133 -2.12 -10.41 2.88
CA GLU A 133 -1.08 -11.17 2.19
C GLU A 133 -0.63 -10.47 0.90
N LYS A 134 -1.53 -9.79 0.18
CA LYS A 134 -1.15 -8.90 -0.94
C LYS A 134 -0.23 -7.76 -0.48
N ARG A 135 -0.46 -7.20 0.71
CA ARG A 135 0.43 -6.18 1.31
C ARG A 135 1.79 -6.75 1.67
N ILE A 136 1.83 -7.99 2.18
CA ILE A 136 3.10 -8.69 2.44
C ILE A 136 3.86 -8.93 1.12
N LEU A 137 3.19 -9.36 0.05
CA LEU A 137 3.79 -9.49 -1.28
C LEU A 137 4.31 -8.15 -1.83
N LEU A 138 3.57 -7.05 -1.63
CA LEU A 138 4.03 -5.73 -2.03
C LEU A 138 5.32 -5.36 -1.29
N LEU A 139 5.38 -5.65 0.02
CA LEU A 139 6.57 -5.37 0.83
C LEU A 139 7.75 -6.29 0.45
N PHE A 140 7.49 -7.53 0.03
CA PHE A 140 8.51 -8.37 -0.61
C PHE A 140 9.06 -7.69 -1.86
N ALA A 141 8.18 -7.21 -2.77
CA ALA A 141 8.60 -6.56 -4.00
C ALA A 141 9.47 -5.33 -3.75
N VAL A 142 9.05 -4.45 -2.83
CA VAL A 142 9.83 -3.28 -2.43
C VAL A 142 11.19 -3.70 -1.86
N THR A 143 11.22 -4.69 -0.97
CA THR A 143 12.48 -5.20 -0.39
C THR A 143 13.42 -5.78 -1.44
N TYR A 144 12.90 -6.46 -2.47
CA TYR A 144 13.73 -6.95 -3.57
C TYR A 144 14.25 -5.83 -4.47
N ALA A 145 13.52 -4.73 -4.62
CA ALA A 145 14.03 -3.56 -5.34
C ALA A 145 15.21 -2.92 -4.60
N GLU A 146 15.16 -2.83 -3.26
CA GLU A 146 16.29 -2.37 -2.44
C GLU A 146 17.54 -3.28 -2.54
N LEU A 147 17.33 -4.56 -2.90
CA LEU A 147 18.40 -5.52 -3.20
C LEU A 147 18.83 -5.49 -4.67
N GLU A 148 18.43 -4.45 -5.42
CA GLU A 148 18.65 -4.28 -6.86
C GLU A 148 18.09 -5.44 -7.73
N ALA A 149 17.23 -6.29 -7.17
CA ALA A 149 16.57 -7.39 -7.86
C ALA A 149 15.29 -6.90 -8.57
N TYR A 150 15.39 -5.79 -9.31
CA TYR A 150 14.27 -5.07 -9.93
C TYR A 150 13.42 -5.95 -10.84
N ALA A 151 14.04 -6.87 -11.60
CA ALA A 151 13.31 -7.80 -12.47
C ALA A 151 12.39 -8.75 -11.67
N PHE A 152 12.84 -9.22 -10.51
CA PHE A 152 12.03 -10.07 -9.63
C PHE A 152 10.98 -9.26 -8.88
N SER A 153 11.34 -8.06 -8.43
CA SER A 153 10.39 -7.08 -7.88
C SER A 153 9.25 -6.80 -8.87
N ASN A 154 9.57 -6.51 -10.14
CA ASN A 154 8.57 -6.29 -11.19
C ASN A 154 7.70 -7.51 -11.46
N LYS A 155 8.23 -8.75 -11.39
CA LYS A 155 7.39 -9.96 -11.47
C LYS A 155 6.33 -10.00 -10.38
N LEU A 156 6.70 -9.72 -9.12
CA LEU A 156 5.76 -9.64 -8.00
C LEU A 156 4.73 -8.52 -8.22
N LEU A 157 5.17 -7.35 -8.66
CA LEU A 157 4.30 -6.18 -8.88
C LEU A 157 3.30 -6.41 -10.02
N PHE A 158 3.74 -6.97 -11.16
CA PHE A 158 2.82 -7.30 -12.25
C PHE A 158 1.78 -8.34 -11.84
N PHE A 159 2.19 -9.36 -11.09
CA PHE A 159 1.23 -10.30 -10.55
C PHE A 159 0.23 -9.66 -9.59
N LEU A 160 0.69 -8.79 -8.68
CA LEU A 160 -0.19 -8.02 -7.79
C LEU A 160 -1.17 -7.14 -8.57
N MET A 161 -0.72 -6.55 -9.68
CA MET A 161 -1.56 -5.78 -10.59
C MET A 161 -2.66 -6.68 -11.19
N ASP A 162 -2.28 -7.84 -11.74
CA ASP A 162 -3.21 -8.78 -12.39
C ASP A 162 -4.30 -9.29 -11.43
N ILE A 163 -3.93 -9.68 -10.21
CA ILE A 163 -4.89 -10.18 -9.20
C ILE A 163 -5.69 -9.06 -8.51
N SER A 164 -5.45 -7.80 -8.88
CA SER A 164 -6.16 -6.63 -8.35
C SER A 164 -7.00 -5.90 -9.40
N ASN A 165 -6.81 -6.19 -10.69
CA ASN A 165 -7.50 -5.56 -11.83
C ASN A 165 -8.89 -6.16 -12.13
N GLY A 166 -9.46 -6.93 -11.19
CA GLY A 166 -10.52 -7.90 -11.48
C GLY A 166 -11.98 -7.42 -11.41
N ASP A 167 -12.30 -6.25 -10.82
CA ASP A 167 -13.71 -5.90 -10.56
C ASP A 167 -14.10 -4.47 -10.95
N ARG A 168 -15.35 -4.33 -11.44
CA ARG A 168 -15.99 -3.03 -11.76
C ARG A 168 -16.23 -2.15 -10.53
N PHE A 169 -15.96 -2.67 -9.33
CA PHE A 169 -16.06 -1.99 -8.04
C PHE A 169 -14.78 -2.22 -7.24
N ILE A 170 -13.68 -1.59 -7.66
CA ILE A 170 -12.44 -1.56 -6.88
C ILE A 170 -12.72 -0.82 -5.57
N SER A 171 -12.51 -1.48 -4.42
CA SER A 171 -12.60 -0.82 -3.11
C SER A 171 -11.51 0.26 -3.01
N GLN A 172 -11.70 1.28 -2.15
CA GLN A 172 -10.68 2.32 -2.00
C GLN A 172 -9.29 1.74 -1.61
N ILE A 173 -9.25 0.66 -0.83
CA ILE A 173 -7.99 0.00 -0.46
C ILE A 173 -7.36 -0.72 -1.65
N ASP A 174 -8.16 -1.42 -2.45
CA ASP A 174 -7.65 -2.08 -3.67
C ASP A 174 -7.13 -1.03 -4.65
N LEU A 175 -7.79 0.12 -4.76
CA LEU A 175 -7.33 1.24 -5.57
C LEU A 175 -5.97 1.77 -5.08
N PHE A 176 -5.83 2.00 -3.77
CA PHE A 176 -4.57 2.48 -3.19
C PHE A 176 -3.44 1.45 -3.33
N MET A 177 -3.75 0.16 -3.19
CA MET A 177 -2.80 -0.92 -3.46
C MET A 177 -2.35 -0.91 -4.92
N TYR A 178 -3.29 -0.79 -5.85
CA TYR A 178 -3.00 -0.75 -7.29
C TYR A 178 -2.15 0.48 -7.68
N ILE A 179 -2.45 1.66 -7.10
CA ILE A 179 -1.64 2.86 -7.28
C ILE A 179 -0.22 2.64 -6.75
N LYS A 180 -0.05 2.02 -5.58
CA LYS A 180 1.27 1.66 -5.02
C LYS A 180 2.04 0.70 -5.92
N VAL A 181 1.36 -0.28 -6.51
CA VAL A 181 1.96 -1.21 -7.45
C VAL A 181 2.48 -0.47 -8.68
N ILE A 182 1.64 0.36 -9.32
CA ILE A 182 2.03 1.17 -10.49
C ILE A 182 3.19 2.10 -10.15
N PHE A 183 3.12 2.77 -9.00
CA PHE A 183 4.18 3.62 -8.51
C PHE A 183 5.50 2.83 -8.49
N ASN A 184 5.56 1.72 -7.74
CA ASN A 184 6.79 0.92 -7.63
C ASN A 184 7.30 0.35 -8.97
N ILE A 185 6.41 -0.03 -9.89
CA ILE A 185 6.81 -0.45 -11.25
C ILE A 185 7.54 0.69 -11.97
N SER A 186 6.98 1.91 -11.93
CA SER A 186 7.64 3.08 -12.52
C SER A 186 9.04 3.32 -11.94
N TYR A 187 9.21 3.15 -10.63
CA TYR A 187 10.53 3.30 -10.02
C TYR A 187 11.52 2.24 -10.41
N ASN A 188 11.12 0.97 -10.36
CA ASN A 188 12.00 -0.11 -10.81
C ASN A 188 12.44 0.11 -12.26
N PHE A 189 11.56 0.58 -13.14
CA PHE A 189 11.94 0.93 -14.50
C PHE A 189 12.91 2.11 -14.59
N HIS A 190 12.75 3.13 -13.75
CA HIS A 190 13.70 4.22 -13.66
C HIS A 190 15.09 3.74 -13.21
N GLU A 191 15.17 2.93 -12.16
CA GLU A 191 16.43 2.35 -11.65
C GLU A 191 17.10 1.41 -12.67
N MET A 192 16.33 0.86 -13.62
CA MET A 192 16.83 0.05 -14.73
C MET A 192 17.14 0.87 -16.00
N ASP A 193 17.15 2.20 -15.93
CA ASP A 193 17.32 3.13 -17.06
C ASP A 193 16.26 3.00 -18.18
N PHE A 194 15.14 2.31 -17.91
CA PHE A 194 14.00 2.19 -18.82
C PHE A 194 13.03 3.37 -18.63
N PHE A 195 13.52 4.56 -18.99
CA PHE A 195 12.82 5.82 -18.71
C PHE A 195 11.48 5.98 -19.44
N GLU A 196 11.31 5.39 -20.63
CA GLU A 196 10.01 5.41 -21.34
C GLU A 196 8.97 4.55 -20.61
N ASP A 197 9.33 3.35 -20.14
CA ASP A 197 8.44 2.52 -19.33
C ASP A 197 8.13 3.19 -17.98
N SER A 198 9.14 3.76 -17.33
CA SER A 198 8.94 4.55 -16.10
C SER A 198 7.93 5.69 -16.34
N LEU A 199 8.09 6.43 -17.45
CA LEU A 199 7.18 7.50 -17.84
C LEU A 199 5.75 7.00 -18.09
N GLU A 200 5.61 5.87 -18.78
CA GLU A 200 4.33 5.24 -19.07
C GLU A 200 3.59 4.87 -17.78
N TYR A 201 4.25 4.17 -16.87
CA TYR A 201 3.62 3.75 -15.61
C TYR A 201 3.34 4.93 -14.68
N ALA A 202 4.23 5.92 -14.57
CA ALA A 202 3.93 7.14 -13.82
C ALA A 202 2.69 7.86 -14.38
N THR A 203 2.55 7.93 -15.70
CA THR A 203 1.39 8.54 -16.37
C THR A 203 0.10 7.75 -16.10
N LYS A 204 0.14 6.42 -16.23
CA LYS A 204 -1.00 5.54 -15.89
C LYS A 204 -1.46 5.73 -14.44
N GLY A 205 -0.52 5.86 -13.50
CA GLY A 205 -0.83 6.12 -12.09
C GLY A 205 -1.52 7.47 -11.89
N ILE A 206 -1.03 8.53 -12.54
CA ILE A 206 -1.63 9.87 -12.48
C ILE A 206 -3.05 9.85 -13.04
N GLU A 207 -3.26 9.25 -14.20
CA GLU A 207 -4.59 9.12 -14.82
C GLU A 207 -5.57 8.38 -13.89
N LEU A 208 -5.09 7.32 -13.24
CA LEU A 208 -5.89 6.56 -12.28
C LEU A 208 -6.26 7.40 -11.05
N CYS A 209 -5.32 8.17 -10.49
CA CYS A 209 -5.59 9.07 -9.39
C CYS A 209 -6.62 10.14 -9.76
N LEU A 210 -6.47 10.77 -10.93
CA LEU A 210 -7.38 11.80 -11.44
C LEU A 210 -8.79 11.24 -11.69
N LYS A 211 -8.89 10.09 -12.36
CA LYS A 211 -10.16 9.40 -12.65
C LYS A 211 -10.94 9.09 -11.36
N ASN A 212 -10.23 8.73 -10.29
CA ASN A 212 -10.82 8.37 -9.00
C ASN A 212 -10.83 9.52 -7.98
N LYS A 213 -10.45 10.75 -8.40
CA LYS A 213 -10.43 11.96 -7.55
C LYS A 213 -9.67 11.75 -6.24
N THR A 214 -8.53 11.07 -6.29
CA THR A 214 -7.68 10.83 -5.13
C THR A 214 -6.32 11.50 -5.30
N THR A 215 -5.78 12.02 -4.20
CA THR A 215 -4.40 12.54 -4.13
C THR A 215 -3.40 11.49 -3.66
N TYR A 216 -3.85 10.25 -3.41
CA TYR A 216 -3.03 9.15 -2.94
C TYR A 216 -1.83 8.92 -3.87
N LEU A 217 -0.60 9.10 -3.36
CA LEU A 217 0.66 9.06 -4.11
C LEU A 217 0.74 9.96 -5.37
N LEU A 218 -0.20 10.88 -5.58
CA LEU A 218 -0.25 11.69 -6.79
C LEU A 218 0.97 12.61 -6.90
N SER A 219 1.44 13.19 -5.80
CA SER A 219 2.68 13.97 -5.75
C SER A 219 3.87 13.11 -6.17
N GLY A 220 4.05 11.95 -5.56
CA GLY A 220 5.13 11.02 -5.92
C GLY A 220 5.09 10.58 -7.38
N LEU A 221 3.91 10.31 -7.93
CA LEU A 221 3.77 9.95 -9.35
C LEU A 221 4.11 11.12 -10.29
N LEU A 222 3.69 12.34 -9.97
CA LEU A 222 4.09 13.55 -10.70
C LEU A 222 5.60 13.74 -10.67
N PHE A 223 6.22 13.55 -9.51
CA PHE A 223 7.67 13.61 -9.36
C PHE A 223 8.38 12.56 -10.22
N ARG A 224 7.94 11.29 -10.19
CA ARG A 224 8.50 10.22 -11.02
C ARG A 224 8.33 10.49 -12.52
N ARG A 225 7.19 11.06 -12.92
CA ARG A 225 6.96 11.49 -14.29
C ARG A 225 7.96 12.58 -14.70
N ALA A 226 8.18 13.58 -13.83
CA ALA A 226 9.15 14.65 -14.06
C ALA A 226 10.58 14.13 -14.20
N VAL A 227 11.00 13.22 -13.31
CA VAL A 227 12.30 12.54 -13.36
C VAL A 227 12.49 11.79 -14.68
N SER A 228 11.49 11.01 -15.08
CA SER A 228 11.54 10.26 -16.35
C SER A 228 11.64 11.21 -17.55
N LYS A 229 10.86 12.30 -17.55
CA LYS A 229 10.93 13.35 -18.57
C LYS A 229 12.30 14.03 -18.64
N LYS A 230 12.94 14.31 -17.50
CA LYS A 230 14.29 14.89 -17.47
C LYS A 230 15.32 13.97 -18.11
N ASN A 231 15.32 12.68 -17.73
CA ASN A 231 16.23 11.71 -18.32
C ASN A 231 16.01 11.51 -19.83
N LEU A 232 14.76 11.68 -20.29
CA LEU A 232 14.38 11.69 -21.71
C LEU A 232 14.56 13.07 -22.38
N GLN A 233 15.15 14.06 -21.71
CA GLN A 233 15.39 15.42 -22.21
C GLN A 233 14.11 16.13 -22.70
N ARG A 234 12.96 15.83 -22.10
CA ARG A 234 11.68 16.49 -22.42
C ARG A 234 11.56 17.83 -21.72
N SER A 235 11.21 18.87 -22.48
CA SER A 235 11.19 20.26 -22.01
C SER A 235 10.10 20.58 -20.98
N ASP A 236 9.09 19.73 -20.85
CA ASP A 236 7.92 19.95 -19.99
C ASP A 236 8.07 19.33 -18.58
N ALA A 237 9.24 18.76 -18.26
CA ALA A 237 9.50 18.10 -16.98
C ALA A 237 9.32 19.01 -15.76
N ASP A 238 9.77 20.27 -15.84
CA ASP A 238 9.70 21.23 -14.72
C ASP A 238 8.26 21.54 -14.29
N SER A 239 7.32 21.45 -15.23
CA SER A 239 5.90 21.63 -14.92
C SER A 239 5.36 20.53 -14.01
N ASP A 240 5.91 19.31 -14.09
CA ASP A 240 5.49 18.19 -13.25
C ASP A 240 6.18 18.23 -11.89
N PHE A 241 7.45 18.66 -11.81
CA PHE A 241 8.11 18.93 -10.52
C PHE A 241 7.33 19.97 -9.72
N ARG A 242 6.98 21.11 -10.36
CA ARG A 242 6.22 22.17 -9.71
C ARG A 242 4.88 21.66 -9.17
N LYS A 243 4.09 20.96 -10.00
CA LYS A 243 2.80 20.39 -9.56
C LYS A 243 2.97 19.41 -8.39
N SER A 244 4.01 18.59 -8.41
CA SER A 244 4.31 17.67 -7.32
C SER A 244 4.56 18.43 -6.00
N ILE A 245 5.41 19.44 -6.03
CA ILE A 245 5.80 20.25 -4.87
C ILE A 245 4.63 21.08 -4.34
N GLU A 246 3.85 21.70 -5.23
CA GLU A 246 2.63 22.44 -4.89
C GLU A 246 1.59 21.53 -4.21
N LEU A 247 1.42 20.30 -4.72
CA LEU A 247 0.47 19.36 -4.13
C LEU A 247 0.88 18.97 -2.70
N LEU A 248 2.17 18.72 -2.46
CA LEU A 248 2.67 18.46 -1.10
C LEU A 248 2.44 19.67 -0.17
N ASN A 249 2.59 20.89 -0.70
CA ASN A 249 2.32 22.12 0.04
C ASN A 249 0.84 22.24 0.44
N VAL A 250 -0.09 21.99 -0.50
CA VAL A 250 -1.54 22.02 -0.23
C VAL A 250 -1.95 20.93 0.76
N MET A 251 -1.29 19.77 0.70
CA MET A 251 -1.53 18.65 1.63
C MET A 251 -0.87 18.86 3.01
N GLY A 252 -0.11 19.94 3.22
CA GLY A 252 0.57 20.23 4.49
C GLY A 252 1.79 19.32 4.77
N GLN A 253 2.27 18.56 3.79
CA GLN A 253 3.37 17.61 3.93
C GLN A 253 4.74 18.29 3.78
N LYS A 254 5.09 19.16 4.74
CA LYS A 254 6.27 20.04 4.67
C LYS A 254 7.59 19.27 4.56
N ALA A 255 7.81 18.27 5.40
CA ALA A 255 9.05 17.49 5.39
C ALA A 255 9.24 16.75 4.04
N LEU A 256 8.19 16.13 3.52
CA LEU A 256 8.24 15.45 2.22
C LEU A 256 8.46 16.44 1.07
N LYS A 257 7.88 17.65 1.15
CA LYS A 257 8.11 18.74 0.19
C LYS A 257 9.58 19.13 0.12
N GLU A 258 10.23 19.30 1.28
CA GLU A 258 11.65 19.65 1.36
C GLU A 258 12.54 18.59 0.70
N ILE A 259 12.29 17.31 0.99
CA ILE A 259 12.98 16.18 0.34
C ILE A 259 12.81 16.22 -1.19
N TYR A 260 11.61 16.55 -1.68
CA TYR A 260 11.36 16.61 -3.12
C TYR A 260 12.07 17.78 -3.78
N ILE A 261 12.12 18.95 -3.13
CA ILE A 261 12.85 20.12 -3.63
C ILE A 261 14.35 19.82 -3.69
N GLU A 262 14.91 19.26 -2.63
CA GLU A 262 16.32 18.86 -2.55
C GLU A 262 16.67 17.90 -3.68
N LYS A 263 15.94 16.78 -3.80
CA LYS A 263 16.17 15.80 -4.87
C LYS A 263 16.00 16.38 -6.27
N ALA A 264 14.97 17.19 -6.51
CA ALA A 264 14.75 17.81 -7.83
C ALA A 264 15.89 18.77 -8.20
N THR A 265 16.39 19.53 -7.23
CA THR A 265 17.44 20.53 -7.45
C THR A 265 18.79 19.87 -7.64
N GLU A 266 19.18 18.98 -6.72
CA GLU A 266 20.52 18.37 -6.68
C GLU A 266 20.73 17.35 -7.80
N LEU A 267 19.73 16.52 -8.07
CA LEU A 267 19.86 15.42 -9.04
C LEU A 267 19.43 15.82 -10.45
N TYR A 268 18.51 16.79 -10.58
CA TYR A 268 17.84 17.09 -11.86
C TYR A 268 17.89 18.56 -12.27
N GLY A 269 18.59 19.41 -11.51
CA GLY A 269 18.79 20.82 -11.83
C GLY A 269 17.49 21.64 -11.88
N TYR A 270 16.45 21.22 -11.16
CA TYR A 270 15.21 21.99 -11.03
C TYR A 270 15.49 23.30 -10.26
N VAL A 271 14.90 24.41 -10.72
CA VAL A 271 14.97 25.70 -10.04
C VAL A 271 13.56 26.08 -9.61
N ASP A 272 13.34 26.12 -8.30
CA ASP A 272 12.05 26.53 -7.74
C ASP A 272 11.91 28.06 -7.85
N THR A 273 11.23 28.52 -8.90
CA THR A 273 10.89 29.94 -9.05
C THR A 273 9.65 30.23 -8.23
N PRO A 274 9.69 31.15 -7.25
CA PRO A 274 8.49 31.58 -6.54
C PRO A 274 7.47 32.16 -7.53
N THR A 275 6.23 31.67 -7.49
CA THR A 275 5.07 32.29 -8.15
C THR A 275 4.61 33.52 -7.39
#